data_AF-A0A0A2B6F4-F1
#
_entry.id   AF-A0A0A2B6F4-F1
#
_cell.length_a   1.000
_cell.length_b   1.000
_cell.length_c   1.000
_cell.angle_alpha   90.00
_cell.angle_beta   90.00
_cell.angle_gamma   90.00
#
_symmetry.space_group_name_H-M   'P 1'
#
loop_
_entity.id
_entity.type
_entity.pdbx_description
1 polymer ?
#
loop_
_entity_poly.entity_id
_entity_poly.type
_entity_poly.pdbx_seq_one_letter_code
_entity_poly.pdbx_strand_id
1 'polypeptide(L)' 'MFDSPEIDEFHKTVGLTPLYRGKSLIDPKEVIVIHQAEEGVAKHVFSDPETIKNIESGGHIYSTTKITSWVSE' A
#
# COMPACT_ATOMS: atom_id res chain seq x y z
N MET A 1 3.43 8.08 10.17
CA MET A 1 3.46 8.21 8.70
C MET A 1 2.26 7.50 8.09
N PHE A 2 2.13 6.17 8.15
CA PHE A 2 0.94 5.51 7.57
C PHE A 2 -0.40 5.97 8.17
N ASP A 3 -0.47 6.20 9.50
CA ASP A 3 -1.68 6.72 10.18
C ASP A 3 -1.74 8.25 10.21
N SER A 4 -0.94 8.93 9.38
CA SER A 4 -0.98 10.39 9.37
C SER A 4 -2.12 10.88 8.46
N PRO A 5 -2.73 12.05 8.77
CA PRO A 5 -3.81 12.60 7.96
C PRO A 5 -3.47 12.73 6.47
N GLU A 6 -2.20 13.01 6.16
CA GLU A 6 -1.70 13.15 4.80
C GLU A 6 -1.76 11.83 4.02
N ILE A 7 -1.47 10.70 4.69
CA ILE A 7 -1.56 9.38 4.07
C ILE A 7 -3.01 8.92 3.94
N ASP A 8 -3.87 9.28 4.90
CA ASP A 8 -5.32 9.07 4.76
C ASP A 8 -5.91 9.82 3.56
N GLU A 9 -5.46 11.06 3.34
CA GLU A 9 -5.86 11.87 2.19
C GLU A 9 -5.28 11.32 0.87
N PHE A 10 -4.03 10.87 0.88
CA PHE A 10 -3.42 10.19 -0.25
C PHE A 10 -4.24 8.96 -0.66
N HIS A 11 -4.53 8.04 0.27
CA HIS A 11 -5.33 6.84 0.01
C HIS A 11 -6.69 7.18 -0.63
N LYS A 12 -7.40 8.19 -0.10
CA LYS A 12 -8.67 8.66 -0.67
C LYS A 12 -8.50 9.20 -2.09
N THR A 13 -7.47 10.02 -2.31
CA THR A 13 -7.19 10.65 -3.60
C THR A 13 -6.89 9.62 -4.69
N VAL A 14 -6.18 8.56 -4.34
CA VAL A 14 -5.80 7.51 -5.29
C VAL A 14 -6.78 6.33 -5.36
N GLY A 15 -7.89 6.36 -4.62
CA GLY A 15 -8.89 5.29 -4.64
C GLY A 15 -8.47 4.00 -3.93
N LEU A 16 -7.59 4.09 -2.93
CA LEU A 16 -7.18 2.98 -2.08
C LEU A 16 -7.95 2.97 -0.76
N THR A 17 -8.38 1.79 -0.33
CA THR A 17 -8.95 1.56 1.01
C THR A 17 -8.10 0.54 1.76
N PRO A 18 -7.36 0.94 2.80
CA PRO A 18 -6.67 -0.01 3.68
C PRO A 18 -7.69 -0.86 4.45
N LEU A 19 -7.60 -2.19 4.35
CA LEU A 19 -8.45 -3.14 5.06
C LEU A 19 -7.78 -3.71 6.31
N TYR A 20 -6.46 -3.88 6.25
CA TYR A 20 -5.69 -4.50 7.32
C TYR A 20 -4.27 -3.94 7.35
N ARG A 21 -3.73 -3.85 8.57
CA ARG A 21 -2.32 -3.65 8.81
C ARG A 21 -1.86 -4.49 9.99
N GLY A 22 -0.77 -5.22 9.82
CA GLY A 22 -0.15 -5.98 10.90
C GLY A 22 1.34 -6.16 10.71
N LYS A 23 2.03 -6.55 11.78
CA LYS A 23 3.42 -6.98 11.70
C LYS A 23 3.50 -8.40 11.16
N SER A 24 4.56 -8.71 10.42
CA SER A 24 4.86 -10.09 10.03
C SER A 24 5.03 -10.95 11.28
N LEU A 25 4.56 -12.18 11.21
CA LEU A 25 4.72 -13.17 12.28
C LEU A 25 6.15 -13.73 12.34
N ILE A 26 6.95 -13.49 11.30
CA ILE A 26 8.30 -14.04 11.13
C ILE A 26 9.35 -12.95 11.43
N ASP A 27 9.21 -11.75 10.84
CA ASP A 27 10.09 -10.61 11.12
C ASP A 27 9.29 -9.41 11.63
N PRO A 28 9.44 -9.00 12.91
CA PRO A 28 8.71 -7.87 13.47
C PRO A 28 9.07 -6.50 12.85
N LYS A 29 10.10 -6.44 12.00
CA LYS A 29 10.45 -5.25 11.19
C LYS A 29 9.65 -5.15 9.90
N GLU A 30 9.03 -6.24 9.46
CA GLU A 30 8.16 -6.26 8.29
C GLU A 30 6.71 -5.92 8.69
N VAL A 31 6.08 -5.07 7.87
CA VAL A 31 4.67 -4.71 8.01
C VAL A 31 3.94 -5.16 6.75
N ILE A 32 2.78 -5.78 6.95
CA ILE A 32 1.87 -6.18 5.89
C ILE A 32 0.69 -5.23 5.92
N VAL A 33 0.36 -4.64 4.76
CA VAL A 33 -0.85 -3.85 4.55
C VAL A 33 -1.67 -4.49 3.44
N ILE A 34 -2.96 -4.68 3.69
CA ILE A 34 -3.91 -5.15 2.67
C ILE A 34 -4.75 -3.96 2.24
N HIS A 35 -4.75 -3.68 0.93
CA HIS A 35 -5.56 -2.64 0.32
C HIS A 35 -6.64 -3.25 -0.57
N GLN A 36 -7.79 -2.59 -0.61
CA GLN A 36 -8.83 -2.79 -1.61
C GLN A 36 -8.88 -1.56 -2.53
N ALA A 37 -9.08 -1.82 -3.83
CA ALA A 37 -9.17 -0.80 -4.85
C ALA A 37 -9.94 -1.35 -6.06
N GLU A 38 -10.37 -0.46 -6.95
CA GLU A 38 -10.86 -0.86 -8.27
C GLU A 38 -9.74 -1.54 -9.10
N GLU A 39 -10.15 -2.28 -10.13
CA GLU A 39 -9.20 -2.94 -11.02
C GLU A 39 -8.20 -1.94 -11.61
N GLY A 40 -6.92 -2.29 -11.58
CA GLY A 40 -5.85 -1.45 -12.13
C GLY A 40 -5.35 -0.35 -11.21
N VAL A 41 -6.14 0.13 -10.25
CA VAL A 41 -5.76 1.23 -9.34
C VAL A 41 -4.55 0.86 -8.49
N ALA A 42 -4.60 -0.27 -7.76
CA ALA A 42 -3.48 -0.70 -6.93
C ALA A 42 -2.21 -0.94 -7.75
N LYS A 43 -2.34 -1.49 -8.97
CA LYS A 43 -1.20 -1.69 -9.87
C LYS A 43 -0.58 -0.37 -10.31
N HIS A 44 -1.41 0.61 -10.67
CA HIS A 44 -0.94 1.93 -11.07
C HIS A 44 -0.19 2.62 -9.94
N VAL A 45 -0.79 2.71 -8.75
CA VAL A 45 -0.22 3.40 -7.58
C VAL A 45 1.09 2.73 -7.14
N PHE A 46 1.11 1.41 -6.99
CA PHE A 46 2.29 0.70 -6.48
C PHE A 46 3.34 0.37 -7.54
N SER A 47 3.13 0.78 -8.80
CA SER A 47 4.15 0.76 -9.85
C SER A 47 4.66 2.16 -10.21
N ASP A 48 4.08 3.22 -9.64
CA ASP A 48 4.51 4.59 -9.84
C ASP A 48 5.83 4.87 -9.09
N PRO A 49 6.91 5.26 -9.81
CA PRO A 49 8.19 5.58 -9.19
C PRO A 49 8.13 6.68 -8.13
N GLU A 50 7.22 7.65 -8.28
CA GLU A 50 7.08 8.73 -7.30
C GLU A 50 6.48 8.22 -5.99
N THR A 51 5.44 7.40 -6.08
CA THR A 51 4.87 6.68 -4.92
C THR A 51 5.92 5.84 -4.20
N ILE A 52 6.72 5.05 -4.94
CA ILE A 52 7.80 4.23 -4.35
C ILE A 52 8.83 5.11 -3.63
N LYS A 53 9.28 6.18 -4.30
CA LYS A 53 10.24 7.13 -3.73
C LYS A 53 9.73 7.78 -2.45
N ASN A 54 8.45 8.14 -2.40
CA ASN A 54 7.83 8.74 -1.22
C ASN A 54 7.82 7.75 -0.03
N ILE A 55 7.49 6.48 -0.28
CA ILE A 55 7.54 5.43 0.73
C ILE A 55 8.97 5.26 1.28
N GLU A 56 9.97 5.21 0.40
CA GLU A 56 11.38 5.08 0.78
C GLU A 56 11.90 6.31 1.55
N SER A 57 11.48 7.51 1.15
CA SER A 57 11.83 8.76 1.84
C SER A 57 11.38 8.80 3.30
N GLY A 58 10.32 8.04 3.62
CA GLY A 58 9.81 7.84 4.97
C GLY A 58 10.59 6.82 5.80
N GLY A 59 11.68 6.26 5.27
CA GLY A 59 12.53 5.28 5.96
C GLY A 59 12.08 3.83 5.82
N HIS A 60 11.16 3.52 4.91
CA HIS A 60 10.74 2.16 4.61
C HIS A 60 11.58 1.55 3.49
N ILE A 61 11.77 0.23 3.54
CA ILE A 61 12.35 -0.53 2.43
C ILE A 61 11.19 -1.16 1.67
N TYR A 62 11.04 -0.78 0.40
CA TYR A 62 9.98 -1.33 -0.46
C TYR A 62 10.44 -2.67 -1.05
N SER A 63 10.26 -3.76 -0.30
CA SER A 63 10.84 -5.07 -0.66
C SER A 63 10.02 -5.85 -1.68
N THR A 64 8.71 -5.96 -1.48
CA THR A 64 7.83 -6.76 -2.36
C THR A 64 6.42 -6.18 -2.45
N THR A 65 5.78 -6.38 -3.60
CA THR A 65 4.35 -6.08 -3.81
C THR A 65 3.68 -7.31 -4.38
N LYS A 66 2.62 -7.76 -3.73
CA LYS A 66 1.76 -8.82 -4.26
C LYS A 66 0.39 -8.24 -4.56
N ILE A 67 -0.01 -8.27 -5.83
CA ILE A 67 -1.32 -7.83 -6.29
C ILE A 67 -2.11 -9.06 -6.70
N THR A 68 -3.30 -9.21 -6.12
CA THR A 68 -4.26 -10.26 -6.48
C THR A 68 -5.56 -9.58 -6.90
N SER A 69 -6.03 -9.85 -8.12
CA SER A 69 -7.34 -9.40 -8.59
C SER A 69 -8.36 -10.51 -8.38
N TRP A 70 -9.50 -10.16 -7.78
CA TRP A 70 -10.65 -11.04 -7.66
C TRP A 70 -11.77 -10.44 -8.51
N VAL A 71 -12.10 -11.09 -9.62
CA VAL A 71 -13.29 -10.77 -10.39
C VAL A 71 -14.44 -11.61 -9.84
N SER A 72 -15.56 -10.97 -9.48
CA SER A 72 -16.82 -11.70 -9.30
C SER A 72 -17.32 -12.14 -10.67
N GLU A 73 -17.75 -13.40 -10.80
CA GLU A 73 -18.42 -13.91 -12.01
C GLU A 73 -19.66 -13.10 -12.40
#